data_AF-A0A7D9H1K0-F1
#
_entry.id   AF-A0A7D9H1K0-F1
#
_cell.length_a   1.000
_cell.length_b   1.000
_cell.length_c   1.000
_cell.angle_alpha   90.00
_cell.angle_beta   90.00
_cell.angle_gamma   90.00
#
_symmetry.space_group_name_H-M   'P 1'
#
loop_
_entity.id
_entity.type
_entity.pdbx_description
1 polymer ?
#
loop_
_entity_poly.entity_id
_entity_poly.type
_entity_poly.pdbx_seq_one_letter_code
_entity_poly.pdbx_strand_id
1 'polypeptide(L)'
;MFFQQTVFQSKHFIVCVCIIVVYIASLFNGNIRSDMALKPDSLFHISELPRLSSYVWVHSGFFHLFFNVLSLWAPLAEFERTNGTFHTALVLSILATAVAIPYCLLGSLFFPNTVVLGASGWVFSLISYFSYVNSLSHRTVKLFNSWEVPTLSIPFIFMLTVFLMVPNSSLIGHFLGIVTGFLLAKGWFINLTVLPFGLMEKIEARLSGLIDHLPGIFNYVRESSVKSSRYQYSSTALPLYTQDENLSSRPLRLSTDESSHEDNAGPFIGTGHVLGSNI
;
A
#
# COMPACT_ATOMS: atom_id res chain seq x y z
N MET A 1 2.84 -7.97 -14.12
CA MET A 1 2.38 -9.37 -13.98
C MET A 1 2.68 -9.97 -12.59
N PHE A 2 3.66 -9.46 -11.84
CA PHE A 2 3.97 -9.92 -10.46
C PHE A 2 2.88 -9.61 -9.39
N PHE A 3 1.93 -8.71 -9.68
CA PHE A 3 0.89 -8.29 -8.72
C PHE A 3 -0.34 -9.23 -8.66
N GLN A 4 -0.53 -10.14 -9.62
CA GLN A 4 -1.84 -10.81 -9.77
C GLN A 4 -2.03 -12.06 -8.89
N GLN A 5 -0.97 -12.80 -8.57
CA GLN A 5 -1.13 -14.13 -7.97
C GLN A 5 -1.11 -14.11 -6.43
N THR A 6 -0.42 -13.15 -5.81
CA THR A 6 -0.29 -13.02 -4.35
C THR A 6 -1.40 -12.16 -3.73
N VAL A 7 -1.97 -11.21 -4.47
CA VAL A 7 -2.97 -10.25 -3.96
C VAL A 7 -4.34 -10.88 -3.74
N PHE A 8 -4.77 -11.80 -4.61
CA PHE A 8 -6.08 -12.46 -4.48
C PHE A 8 -6.14 -13.50 -3.35
N GLN A 9 -5.00 -13.89 -2.77
CA GLN A 9 -4.89 -14.77 -1.59
C GLN A 9 -4.64 -13.98 -0.30
N SER A 10 -4.60 -12.64 -0.37
CA SER A 10 -4.28 -11.81 0.79
C SER A 10 -5.46 -11.73 1.77
N LYS A 11 -5.21 -12.14 3.01
CA LYS A 11 -6.14 -11.98 4.15
C LYS A 11 -6.09 -10.56 4.77
N HIS A 12 -5.55 -9.59 4.03
CA HIS A 12 -5.32 -8.19 4.44
C HIS A 12 -6.49 -7.31 4.05
N PHE A 13 -7.66 -7.57 4.64
CA PHE A 13 -8.91 -6.90 4.29
C PHE A 13 -9.61 -6.25 5.49
N ILE A 14 -8.91 -6.08 6.62
CA ILE A 14 -9.48 -5.53 7.87
C ILE A 14 -10.12 -4.16 7.60
N VAL A 15 -9.38 -3.23 6.99
CA VAL A 15 -9.90 -1.88 6.69
C VAL A 15 -11.06 -1.94 5.69
N CYS A 16 -10.96 -2.75 4.62
CA CYS A 16 -12.04 -2.92 3.66
C CYS A 16 -13.33 -3.44 4.32
N VAL A 17 -13.22 -4.44 5.21
CA VAL A 17 -14.36 -4.95 5.97
C VAL A 17 -14.90 -3.90 6.93
N CYS A 18 -14.06 -3.15 7.63
CA CYS A 18 -14.50 -2.05 8.48
C CYS A 18 -15.30 -1.00 7.68
N ILE A 19 -14.84 -0.62 6.49
CA ILE A 19 -15.58 0.29 5.60
C ILE A 19 -16.96 -0.30 5.23
N ILE A 20 -17.01 -1.59 4.86
CA ILE A 20 -18.27 -2.28 4.52
C ILE A 20 -19.22 -2.30 5.72
N VAL A 21 -18.72 -2.61 6.92
CA VAL A 21 -19.51 -2.62 8.16
C VAL A 21 -20.06 -1.24 8.48
N VAL A 22 -19.24 -0.18 8.38
CA VAL A 22 -19.69 1.21 8.57
C VAL A 22 -20.75 1.58 7.54
N TYR A 23 -20.59 1.16 6.28
CA TYR A 23 -21.59 1.37 5.25
C TYR A 23 -22.91 0.68 5.59
N ILE A 24 -22.89 -0.59 6.00
CA ILE A 24 -24.08 -1.34 6.41
C ILE A 24 -24.74 -0.65 7.61
N ALA A 25 -23.99 -0.27 8.63
CA ALA A 25 -24.50 0.46 9.79
C ALA A 25 -25.19 1.78 9.37
N SER A 26 -24.63 2.48 8.38
CA SER A 26 -25.21 3.72 7.82
C SER A 26 -26.54 3.52 7.08
N LEU A 27 -26.89 2.29 6.71
CA LEU A 27 -28.21 1.96 6.15
C LEU A 27 -29.30 1.95 7.23
N PHE A 28 -28.93 1.62 8.46
CA PHE A 28 -29.86 1.58 9.60
C PHE A 28 -29.88 2.88 10.40
N ASN A 29 -28.81 3.68 10.34
CA ASN A 29 -28.72 4.97 10.99
C ASN A 29 -28.25 6.05 9.99
N GLY A 30 -29.21 6.87 9.53
CA GLY A 30 -28.97 7.93 8.55
C GLY A 30 -27.99 9.01 9.01
N ASN A 31 -27.80 9.19 10.32
CA ASN A 31 -26.91 10.21 10.86
C ASN A 31 -25.43 9.87 10.66
N ILE A 32 -25.07 8.58 10.56
CA ILE A 32 -23.67 8.15 10.43
C ILE A 32 -22.98 8.85 9.24
N ARG A 33 -23.68 8.96 8.11
CA ARG A 33 -23.13 9.63 6.92
C ARG A 33 -22.96 11.12 7.15
N SER A 34 -23.99 11.79 7.67
CA SER A 34 -23.95 13.23 7.91
C SER A 34 -22.98 13.62 9.02
N ASP A 35 -22.70 12.73 9.97
CA ASP A 35 -21.82 12.98 11.12
C ASP A 35 -20.34 12.81 10.74
N MET A 36 -20.05 11.92 9.80
CA MET A 36 -18.68 11.61 9.39
C MET A 36 -18.23 12.34 8.12
N ALA A 37 -19.15 12.84 7.29
CA ALA A 37 -18.83 13.48 6.02
C ALA A 37 -18.00 14.76 6.20
N LEU A 38 -17.07 15.01 5.27
CA LEU A 38 -16.19 16.18 5.29
C LEU A 38 -16.94 17.38 4.72
N LYS A 39 -17.08 18.44 5.52
CA LYS A 39 -17.60 19.74 5.07
C LYS A 39 -16.43 20.71 4.85
N PRO A 40 -16.53 21.67 3.91
CA PRO A 40 -15.46 22.62 3.67
C PRO A 40 -15.04 23.42 4.91
N ASP A 41 -16.00 23.75 5.77
CA ASP A 41 -15.81 24.52 7.01
C ASP A 41 -15.31 23.67 8.20
N SER A 42 -15.22 22.34 8.07
CA SER A 42 -14.86 21.43 9.18
C SER A 42 -13.50 21.76 9.82
N LEU A 43 -12.58 22.35 9.07
CA LEU A 43 -11.25 22.75 9.56
C LEU A 43 -11.30 23.91 10.57
N PHE A 44 -12.37 24.71 10.56
CA PHE A 44 -12.48 25.94 11.37
C PHE A 44 -13.30 25.75 12.66
N HIS A 45 -13.87 24.57 12.86
CA HIS A 45 -14.70 24.24 14.02
C HIS A 45 -14.13 23.05 14.77
N ILE A 46 -13.73 23.26 16.04
CA ILE A 46 -13.11 22.21 16.88
C ILE A 46 -13.99 20.96 16.98
N SER A 47 -15.31 21.14 17.08
CA SER A 47 -16.28 20.03 17.13
C SER A 47 -16.34 19.21 15.85
N GLU A 48 -15.91 19.76 14.71
CA GLU A 48 -15.97 19.14 13.39
C GLU A 48 -14.62 18.54 12.95
N LEU A 49 -13.54 18.76 13.71
CA LEU A 49 -12.20 18.21 13.42
C LEU A 49 -12.15 16.68 13.23
N PRO A 50 -12.96 15.84 13.93
CA PRO A 50 -13.00 14.41 13.65
C PRO A 50 -13.28 14.07 12.18
N ARG A 51 -14.03 14.94 11.48
CA ARG A 51 -14.37 14.78 10.04
C ARG A 51 -13.17 14.78 9.13
N LEU A 52 -12.05 15.38 9.53
CA LEU A 52 -10.82 15.39 8.74
C LEU A 52 -10.25 13.98 8.52
N SER A 53 -10.62 13.03 9.36
CA SER A 53 -10.20 11.63 9.23
C SER A 53 -11.36 10.65 9.08
N SER A 54 -12.60 11.02 9.43
CA SER A 54 -13.73 10.09 9.43
C SER A 54 -14.43 9.94 8.07
N TYR A 55 -14.33 10.94 7.19
CA TYR A 55 -15.10 11.00 5.94
C TYR A 55 -14.84 9.82 4.98
N VAL A 56 -13.65 9.23 5.07
CA VAL A 56 -13.21 8.08 4.28
C VAL A 56 -13.99 6.79 4.58
N TRP A 57 -14.62 6.69 5.76
CA TRP A 57 -15.34 5.48 6.18
C TRP A 57 -16.77 5.41 5.64
N VAL A 58 -17.38 6.54 5.30
CA VAL A 58 -18.77 6.64 4.86
C VAL A 58 -18.89 6.82 3.35
N HIS A 59 -19.93 6.26 2.74
CA HIS A 59 -20.13 6.23 1.29
C HIS A 59 -21.56 6.62 0.92
N SER A 60 -21.73 7.30 -0.22
CA SER A 60 -23.03 7.85 -0.67
C SER A 60 -23.97 6.76 -1.17
N GLY A 61 -23.41 5.67 -1.69
CA GLY A 61 -24.17 4.56 -2.27
C GLY A 61 -23.31 3.32 -2.50
N PHE A 62 -23.98 2.25 -2.91
CA PHE A 62 -23.36 0.94 -3.09
C PHE A 62 -22.25 0.95 -4.14
N PHE A 63 -22.51 1.53 -5.33
CA PHE A 63 -21.50 1.57 -6.39
C PHE A 63 -20.26 2.37 -5.99
N HIS A 64 -20.44 3.47 -5.25
CA HIS A 64 -19.32 4.26 -4.73
C HIS A 64 -18.48 3.44 -3.75
N LEU A 65 -19.11 2.72 -2.81
CA LEU A 65 -18.42 1.78 -1.93
C LEU A 65 -17.69 0.69 -2.72
N PHE A 66 -18.40 0.04 -3.66
CA PHE A 66 -17.90 -1.08 -4.42
C PHE A 66 -16.61 -0.73 -5.17
N PHE A 67 -16.61 0.38 -5.91
CA PHE A 67 -15.41 0.81 -6.64
C PHE A 67 -14.28 1.25 -5.70
N ASN A 68 -14.56 1.91 -4.58
CA ASN A 68 -13.52 2.24 -3.61
C ASN A 68 -12.87 0.99 -3.00
N VAL A 69 -13.66 0.01 -2.57
CA VAL A 69 -13.14 -1.25 -2.01
C VAL A 69 -12.34 -2.01 -3.07
N LEU A 70 -12.87 -2.11 -4.30
CA LEU A 70 -12.19 -2.79 -5.41
C LEU A 70 -10.84 -2.14 -5.72
N SER A 71 -10.79 -0.82 -5.82
CA SER A 71 -9.56 -0.09 -6.12
C SER A 71 -8.58 -0.04 -4.94
N LEU A 72 -9.06 -0.12 -3.70
CA LEU A 72 -8.23 -0.11 -2.50
C LEU A 72 -7.61 -1.47 -2.22
N TRP A 73 -8.28 -2.57 -2.58
CA TRP A 73 -7.93 -3.94 -2.18
C TRP A 73 -6.44 -4.28 -2.38
N ALA A 74 -5.98 -4.22 -3.64
CA ALA A 74 -4.62 -4.59 -4.00
C ALA A 74 -3.54 -3.69 -3.38
N PRO A 75 -3.59 -2.36 -3.54
CA PRO A 75 -2.55 -1.50 -2.99
C PRO A 75 -2.55 -1.49 -1.46
N LEU A 76 -3.71 -1.58 -0.81
CA LEU A 76 -3.78 -1.65 0.65
C LEU A 76 -3.17 -2.94 1.18
N ALA A 77 -3.52 -4.09 0.61
CA ALA A 77 -2.98 -5.37 1.03
C ALA A 77 -1.44 -5.41 0.91
N GLU A 78 -0.90 -4.85 -0.17
CA GLU A 78 0.55 -4.79 -0.37
C GLU A 78 1.23 -3.83 0.61
N PHE A 79 0.61 -2.68 0.88
CA PHE A 79 1.12 -1.72 1.85
C PHE A 79 1.12 -2.32 3.27
N GLU A 80 0.03 -2.98 3.66
CA GLU A 80 -0.13 -3.63 4.96
C GLU A 80 0.85 -4.78 5.16
N ARG A 81 1.02 -5.63 4.14
CA ARG A 81 1.98 -6.73 4.18
C ARG A 81 3.42 -6.26 4.41
N THR A 82 3.77 -5.12 3.81
CA THR A 82 5.13 -4.56 3.88
C THR A 82 5.36 -3.77 5.16
N ASN A 83 4.32 -3.10 5.66
CA ASN A 83 4.46 -2.13 6.74
C ASN A 83 3.76 -2.51 8.03
N GLY A 84 3.04 -3.63 8.15
CA GLY A 84 2.32 -3.98 9.36
C GLY A 84 0.94 -3.32 9.48
N THR A 85 0.00 -3.99 10.15
CA THR A 85 -1.41 -3.56 10.20
C THR A 85 -1.59 -2.27 10.99
N PHE A 86 -0.97 -2.16 12.18
CA PHE A 86 -1.11 -0.96 13.00
C PHE A 86 -0.53 0.29 12.32
N HIS A 87 0.69 0.17 11.80
CA HIS A 87 1.32 1.26 11.05
C HIS A 87 0.49 1.66 9.81
N THR A 88 -0.10 0.70 9.10
CA THR A 88 -0.99 1.00 7.97
C THR A 88 -2.18 1.83 8.40
N ALA A 89 -2.83 1.49 9.52
CA ALA A 89 -3.92 2.29 10.06
C ALA A 89 -3.48 3.74 10.37
N LEU A 90 -2.31 3.92 11.00
CA LEU A 90 -1.73 5.25 11.26
C LEU A 90 -1.50 6.04 9.97
N VAL A 91 -0.86 5.42 8.96
CA VAL A 91 -0.60 6.07 7.67
C VAL A 91 -1.91 6.47 7.00
N LEU A 92 -2.92 5.60 6.98
CA LEU A 92 -4.22 5.91 6.41
C LEU A 92 -4.90 7.09 7.13
N SER A 93 -4.81 7.19 8.46
CA SER A 93 -5.33 8.35 9.21
C SER A 93 -4.62 9.66 8.85
N ILE A 94 -3.30 9.60 8.66
CA ILE A 94 -2.49 10.75 8.22
C ILE A 94 -2.88 11.16 6.80
N LEU A 95 -3.00 10.19 5.87
CA LEU A 95 -3.39 10.44 4.49
C LEU A 95 -4.78 11.08 4.39
N ALA A 96 -5.76 10.60 5.16
CA ALA A 96 -7.11 11.19 5.19
C ALA A 96 -7.04 12.66 5.62
N THR A 97 -6.36 12.95 6.73
CA THR A 97 -6.20 14.31 7.25
C THR A 97 -5.45 15.22 6.29
N ALA A 98 -4.37 14.71 5.69
CA ALA A 98 -3.54 15.46 4.75
C ALA A 98 -4.27 15.80 3.44
N VAL A 99 -5.25 14.99 3.03
CA VAL A 99 -6.18 15.33 1.93
C VAL A 99 -7.24 16.33 2.41
N ALA A 100 -7.80 16.13 3.60
CA ALA A 100 -8.91 16.93 4.12
C ALA A 100 -8.54 18.39 4.39
N ILE A 101 -7.36 18.67 4.96
CA ILE A 101 -6.91 20.04 5.27
C ILE A 101 -6.91 20.95 4.02
N PRO A 102 -6.16 20.64 2.95
CA PRO A 102 -6.18 21.47 1.74
C PRO A 102 -7.55 21.44 1.05
N TYR A 103 -8.32 20.35 1.15
CA TYR A 103 -9.70 20.32 0.64
C TYR A 103 -10.58 21.36 1.35
N CYS A 104 -10.54 21.46 2.68
CA CYS A 104 -11.29 22.44 3.47
C CYS A 104 -10.87 23.88 3.17
N LEU A 105 -9.56 24.12 3.04
CA LEU A 105 -9.01 25.45 2.70
C LEU A 105 -9.51 25.92 1.33
N LEU A 106 -9.42 25.06 0.31
CA LEU A 106 -9.91 25.37 -1.04
C LEU A 106 -11.43 25.43 -1.08
N GLY A 107 -12.11 24.51 -0.41
CA GLY A 107 -13.56 24.38 -0.47
C GLY A 107 -14.28 25.51 0.20
N SER A 108 -13.75 26.04 1.31
CA SER A 108 -14.36 27.19 1.97
C SER A 108 -14.34 28.44 1.11
N LEU A 109 -13.41 28.53 0.15
CA LEU A 109 -13.31 29.64 -0.78
C LEU A 109 -14.09 29.40 -2.09
N PHE A 110 -13.97 28.21 -2.67
CA PHE A 110 -14.43 27.95 -4.04
C PHE A 110 -15.67 27.06 -4.14
N PHE A 111 -15.98 26.24 -3.13
CA PHE A 111 -17.09 25.29 -3.15
C PHE A 111 -17.67 25.01 -1.75
N PRO A 112 -18.16 26.04 -1.03
CA PRO A 112 -18.50 25.95 0.40
C PRO A 112 -19.65 25.00 0.73
N ASN A 113 -20.48 24.65 -0.26
CA ASN A 113 -21.63 23.77 -0.09
C ASN A 113 -21.36 22.32 -0.52
N THR A 114 -20.13 21.99 -0.91
CA THR A 114 -19.79 20.67 -1.42
C THR A 114 -19.24 19.79 -0.30
N VAL A 115 -19.99 18.75 0.03
CA VAL A 115 -19.61 17.75 1.03
C VAL A 115 -18.91 16.57 0.35
N VAL A 116 -17.87 16.03 0.98
CA VAL A 116 -17.13 14.86 0.49
C VAL A 116 -17.18 13.72 1.49
N LEU A 117 -17.26 12.52 0.95
CA LEU A 117 -17.26 11.25 1.68
C LEU A 117 -16.65 10.19 0.77
N GLY A 118 -16.14 9.12 1.35
CA GLY A 118 -15.63 7.96 0.64
C GLY A 118 -14.11 7.80 0.72
N ALA A 119 -13.67 6.55 0.61
CA ALA A 119 -12.27 6.16 0.75
C ALA A 119 -11.39 6.48 -0.48
N SER A 120 -11.92 7.19 -1.48
CA SER A 120 -11.18 7.46 -2.71
C SER A 120 -9.90 8.27 -2.48
N GLY A 121 -9.86 9.11 -1.44
CA GLY A 121 -8.61 9.77 -1.00
C GLY A 121 -7.49 8.76 -0.72
N TRP A 122 -7.78 7.68 0.00
CA TRP A 122 -6.84 6.58 0.22
C TRP A 122 -6.47 5.85 -1.06
N VAL A 123 -7.46 5.57 -1.92
CA VAL A 123 -7.23 4.91 -3.21
C VAL A 123 -6.20 5.69 -4.03
N PHE A 124 -6.42 6.98 -4.24
CA PHE A 124 -5.52 7.83 -5.02
C PHE A 124 -4.16 8.01 -4.34
N SER A 125 -4.12 8.12 -3.01
CA SER A 125 -2.84 8.18 -2.28
C SER A 125 -2.01 6.92 -2.42
N LEU A 126 -2.60 5.74 -2.25
CA LEU A 126 -1.84 4.48 -2.36
C LEU A 126 -1.45 4.16 -3.80
N ILE A 127 -2.32 4.41 -4.79
CA ILE A 127 -1.95 4.25 -6.20
C ILE A 127 -0.79 5.18 -6.57
N SER A 128 -0.82 6.44 -6.14
CA SER A 128 0.29 7.37 -6.37
C SER A 128 1.57 6.95 -5.66
N TYR A 129 1.46 6.47 -4.42
CA TYR A 129 2.59 5.92 -3.67
C TYR A 129 3.27 4.80 -4.46
N PHE A 130 2.52 3.77 -4.87
CA PHE A 130 3.07 2.65 -5.63
C PHE A 130 3.52 3.05 -7.03
N SER A 131 2.86 4.01 -7.68
CA SER A 131 3.29 4.52 -8.98
C SER A 131 4.65 5.21 -8.87
N TYR A 132 4.90 5.95 -7.79
CA TYR A 132 6.23 6.52 -7.53
C TYR A 132 7.27 5.44 -7.25
N VAL A 133 6.99 4.52 -6.33
CA VAL A 133 7.93 3.43 -5.99
C VAL A 133 8.29 2.62 -7.23
N ASN A 134 7.28 2.22 -8.03
CA ASN A 134 7.51 1.47 -9.27
C ASN A 134 8.29 2.27 -10.31
N SER A 135 8.15 3.61 -10.33
CA SER A 135 8.87 4.46 -11.29
C SER A 135 10.39 4.45 -11.10
N LEU A 136 10.87 4.09 -9.91
CA LEU A 136 12.30 4.00 -9.59
C LEU A 136 12.98 2.86 -10.35
N SER A 137 12.26 1.76 -10.63
CA SER A 137 12.77 0.62 -11.39
C SER A 137 12.24 0.58 -12.82
N HIS A 138 11.03 1.08 -13.05
CA HIS A 138 10.34 1.03 -14.34
C HIS A 138 9.82 2.41 -14.71
N ARG A 139 10.51 3.11 -15.61
CA ARG A 139 10.11 4.48 -16.02
C ARG A 139 8.76 4.51 -16.76
N THR A 140 8.42 3.43 -17.47
CA THR A 140 7.19 3.31 -18.25
C THR A 140 6.43 2.02 -17.92
N VAL A 141 5.12 2.02 -18.16
CA VAL A 141 4.23 0.85 -18.09
C VAL A 141 3.46 0.74 -19.40
N LYS A 142 3.18 -0.48 -19.85
CA LYS A 142 2.31 -0.74 -20.99
C LYS A 142 0.84 -0.81 -20.56
N LEU A 143 0.02 0.09 -21.09
CA LEU A 143 -1.44 0.04 -21.04
C LEU A 143 -1.97 -0.72 -22.27
N PHE A 144 -3.00 -1.55 -22.08
CA PHE A 144 -3.65 -2.34 -23.14
C PHE A 144 -2.65 -3.13 -24.03
N ASN A 145 -1.55 -3.57 -23.41
CA ASN A 145 -0.45 -4.28 -24.04
C ASN A 145 0.23 -3.57 -25.23
N SER A 146 -0.08 -2.29 -25.47
CA SER A 146 0.32 -1.58 -26.70
C SER A 146 0.84 -0.17 -26.44
N TRP A 147 0.35 0.53 -25.41
CA TRP A 147 0.65 1.95 -25.21
C TRP A 147 1.57 2.14 -24.00
N GLU A 148 2.81 2.59 -24.24
CA GLU A 148 3.74 2.90 -23.17
C GLU A 148 3.49 4.31 -22.64
N VAL A 149 3.23 4.41 -21.33
CA VAL A 149 3.06 5.68 -20.63
C VAL A 149 4.03 5.77 -19.46
N PRO A 150 4.44 6.98 -19.03
CA PRO A 150 5.25 7.14 -17.83
C PRO A 150 4.54 6.56 -16.61
N THR A 151 5.24 5.80 -15.77
CA THR A 151 4.66 5.17 -14.57
C THR A 151 4.03 6.19 -13.62
N LEU A 152 4.62 7.38 -13.52
CA LEU A 152 4.09 8.49 -12.71
C LEU A 152 2.77 9.07 -13.24
N SER A 153 2.39 8.79 -14.49
CA SER A 153 1.13 9.27 -15.08
C SER A 153 -0.08 8.41 -14.71
N ILE A 154 0.14 7.17 -14.25
CA ILE A 154 -0.92 6.20 -13.89
C ILE A 154 -1.99 6.77 -12.96
N PRO A 155 -1.68 7.41 -11.82
CA PRO A 155 -2.71 7.95 -10.94
C PRO A 155 -3.56 9.04 -11.60
N PHE A 156 -2.97 9.85 -12.49
CA PHE A 156 -3.68 10.91 -13.21
C PHE A 156 -4.60 10.33 -14.30
N ILE A 157 -4.13 9.32 -15.04
CA ILE A 157 -4.94 8.60 -16.02
C ILE A 157 -6.14 7.98 -15.30
N PHE A 158 -5.91 7.29 -14.18
CA PHE A 158 -6.96 6.69 -13.38
C PHE A 158 -7.95 7.73 -12.85
N MET A 159 -7.47 8.89 -12.37
CA MET A 159 -8.32 9.99 -11.92
C MET A 159 -9.22 10.50 -13.03
N LEU A 160 -8.68 10.69 -14.24
CA LEU A 160 -9.46 11.14 -15.39
C LEU A 160 -10.51 10.10 -15.79
N THR A 161 -10.17 8.80 -15.78
CA THR A 161 -11.13 7.72 -16.03
C THR A 161 -12.27 7.77 -15.03
N VAL A 162 -11.98 7.87 -13.73
CA VAL A 162 -13.00 7.96 -12.68
C VAL A 162 -13.85 9.22 -12.84
N PHE A 163 -13.24 10.37 -13.13
CA PHE A 163 -13.97 11.63 -13.34
C PHE A 163 -14.96 11.54 -14.50
N LEU A 164 -14.61 10.86 -15.59
CA LEU A 164 -15.48 10.69 -16.75
C LEU A 164 -16.59 9.64 -16.53
N MET A 165 -16.33 8.61 -15.72
CA MET A 165 -17.28 7.51 -15.52
C MET A 165 -18.20 7.69 -14.31
N VAL A 166 -17.75 8.41 -13.27
CA VAL A 166 -18.44 8.54 -12.00
C VAL A 166 -18.91 9.99 -11.82
N PRO A 167 -20.20 10.29 -12.12
CA PRO A 167 -20.72 11.63 -11.96
C PRO A 167 -20.68 12.06 -10.48
N ASN A 168 -20.47 13.35 -10.24
CA ASN A 168 -20.35 13.96 -8.91
C ASN A 168 -19.12 13.49 -8.09
N SER A 169 -18.13 12.88 -8.73
CA SER A 169 -16.84 12.57 -8.12
C SER A 169 -16.03 13.85 -7.84
N SER A 170 -15.41 13.94 -6.66
CA SER A 170 -14.59 15.10 -6.26
C SER A 170 -13.22 15.08 -6.95
N LEU A 171 -13.11 15.73 -8.11
CA LEU A 171 -11.85 15.86 -8.86
C LEU A 171 -10.73 16.44 -8.00
N ILE A 172 -11.03 17.48 -7.22
CA ILE A 172 -10.07 18.12 -6.33
C ILE A 172 -9.64 17.19 -5.19
N GLY A 173 -10.57 16.43 -4.60
CA GLY A 173 -10.26 15.44 -3.57
C GLY A 173 -9.34 14.33 -4.10
N HIS A 174 -9.59 13.87 -5.33
CA HIS A 174 -8.75 12.86 -5.98
C HIS A 174 -7.35 13.40 -6.27
N PHE A 175 -7.26 14.60 -6.83
CA PHE A 175 -5.98 15.27 -7.07
C PHE A 175 -5.16 15.46 -5.78
N LEU A 176 -5.80 15.91 -4.70
CA LEU A 176 -5.15 16.02 -3.39
C LEU A 176 -4.72 14.65 -2.84
N GLY A 177 -5.51 13.60 -3.08
CA GLY A 177 -5.11 12.22 -2.83
C GLY A 177 -3.83 11.83 -3.56
N ILE A 178 -3.72 12.18 -4.85
CA ILE A 178 -2.53 11.92 -5.67
C ILE A 178 -1.31 12.63 -5.10
N VAL A 179 -1.43 13.94 -4.82
CA VAL A 179 -0.35 14.75 -4.24
C VAL A 179 0.12 14.15 -2.93
N THR A 180 -0.81 13.82 -2.04
CA THR A 180 -0.51 13.24 -0.72
C THR A 180 0.20 11.89 -0.86
N GLY A 181 -0.19 11.04 -1.81
CA GLY A 181 0.49 9.78 -2.09
C GLY A 181 1.95 9.95 -2.55
N PHE A 182 2.22 10.94 -3.40
CA PHE A 182 3.59 11.26 -3.79
C PHE A 182 4.42 11.86 -2.65
N LEU A 183 3.83 12.70 -1.81
CA LEU A 183 4.48 13.23 -0.61
C LEU A 183 4.85 12.10 0.36
N LEU A 184 3.94 11.12 0.56
CA LEU A 184 4.22 9.92 1.33
C LEU A 184 5.42 9.15 0.76
N ALA A 185 5.42 8.90 -0.55
CA ALA A 185 6.49 8.15 -1.21
C ALA A 185 7.86 8.85 -1.15
N LYS A 186 7.86 10.18 -1.13
CA LYS A 186 9.06 11.02 -0.96
C LYS A 186 9.48 11.22 0.50
N GLY A 187 8.77 10.63 1.47
CA GLY A 187 9.13 10.70 2.89
C GLY A 187 8.72 11.99 3.61
N TRP A 188 7.85 12.83 3.04
CA TRP A 188 7.42 14.08 3.69
C TRP A 188 6.68 13.86 5.02
N PHE A 189 6.04 12.70 5.19
CA PHE A 189 5.33 12.33 6.42
C PHE A 189 6.15 11.44 7.35
N ILE A 190 7.48 11.33 7.18
CA ILE A 190 8.32 10.40 7.94
C ILE A 190 8.17 10.60 9.46
N ASN A 191 8.19 11.84 9.93
CA ASN A 191 8.09 12.17 11.36
C ASN A 191 6.74 11.80 11.99
N LEU A 192 5.69 11.64 11.18
CA LEU A 192 4.35 11.28 11.63
C LEU A 192 4.09 9.78 11.49
N THR A 193 4.69 9.15 10.48
CA THR A 193 4.45 7.74 10.14
C THR A 193 5.40 6.80 10.89
N VAL A 194 6.61 7.25 11.21
CA VAL A 194 7.63 6.47 11.91
C VAL A 194 7.60 6.79 13.40
N LEU A 195 6.70 6.15 14.13
CA LEU A 195 6.74 6.16 15.60
C LEU A 195 7.83 5.21 16.13
N PRO A 196 8.37 5.45 17.34
CA PRO A 196 9.33 4.55 17.97
C PRO A 196 8.77 3.13 18.07
N PHE A 197 9.53 2.13 17.62
CA PHE A 197 9.09 0.74 17.56
C PHE A 197 8.58 0.20 18.91
N GLY A 198 9.27 0.52 20.01
CA GLY A 198 8.83 0.12 21.35
C GLY A 198 7.51 0.77 21.80
N LEU A 199 7.09 1.88 21.19
CA LEU A 199 5.75 2.44 21.41
C LEU A 199 4.71 1.63 20.62
N MET A 200 4.99 1.31 19.36
CA MET A 200 4.10 0.49 18.53
C MET A 200 3.86 -0.88 19.16
N GLU A 201 4.92 -1.58 19.59
CA GLU A 201 4.79 -2.87 20.28
C GLU A 201 4.00 -2.77 21.58
N LYS A 202 4.17 -1.70 22.37
CA LYS A 202 3.39 -1.50 23.59
C LYS A 202 1.91 -1.29 23.27
N ILE A 203 1.59 -0.56 22.21
CA ILE A 203 0.21 -0.35 21.77
C ILE A 203 -0.39 -1.67 21.27
N GLU A 204 0.32 -2.40 20.39
CA GLU A 204 -0.13 -3.72 19.95
C GLU A 204 -0.29 -4.70 21.12
N ALA A 205 0.61 -4.69 22.11
CA ALA A 205 0.49 -5.51 23.30
C ALA A 205 -0.75 -5.16 24.13
N ARG A 206 -1.13 -3.88 24.21
CA ARG A 206 -2.39 -3.45 24.85
C ARG A 206 -3.62 -3.88 24.05
N LEU A 207 -3.49 -3.98 22.73
CA LEU A 207 -4.54 -4.43 21.82
C LEU A 207 -4.54 -5.95 21.60
N SER A 208 -3.59 -6.69 22.18
CA SER A 208 -3.38 -8.11 21.96
C SER A 208 -4.65 -8.93 22.15
N GLY A 209 -5.42 -8.67 23.21
CA GLY A 209 -6.70 -9.35 23.43
C GLY A 209 -7.70 -9.21 22.28
N LEU A 210 -7.76 -8.04 21.64
CA LEU A 210 -8.62 -7.81 20.46
C LEU A 210 -8.02 -8.43 19.20
N ILE A 211 -6.70 -8.31 19.03
CA ILE A 211 -5.99 -8.86 17.88
C ILE A 211 -6.08 -10.40 17.87
N ASP A 212 -5.96 -11.03 19.03
CA ASP A 212 -5.98 -12.48 19.19
C ASP A 212 -7.40 -13.06 19.02
N HIS A 213 -8.44 -12.23 19.23
CA HIS A 213 -9.84 -12.57 18.94
C HIS A 213 -10.27 -12.29 17.49
N LEU A 214 -9.38 -11.75 16.64
CA LEU A 214 -9.70 -11.58 15.22
C LEU A 214 -9.99 -12.97 14.62
N PRO A 215 -11.12 -13.14 13.91
CA PRO A 215 -11.42 -14.39 13.22
C PRO A 215 -10.28 -14.75 12.25
N GLY A 216 -9.93 -16.04 12.14
CA GLY A 216 -8.79 -16.51 11.33
C GLY A 216 -8.89 -16.26 9.80
N ILE A 217 -9.97 -15.62 9.36
CA ILE A 217 -10.12 -15.06 8.02
C ILE A 217 -9.24 -13.81 7.84
N PHE A 218 -8.98 -13.04 8.90
CA PHE A 218 -8.12 -11.87 8.88
C PHE A 218 -6.66 -12.25 9.14
N ASN A 219 -5.73 -11.62 8.43
CA ASN A 219 -4.30 -11.74 8.70
C ASN A 219 -3.78 -10.40 9.23
N TYR A 220 -3.62 -10.34 10.54
CA TYR A 220 -3.01 -9.20 11.20
C TYR A 220 -1.48 -9.32 11.14
N VAL A 221 -0.84 -8.35 10.49
CA VAL A 221 0.62 -8.27 10.39
C VAL A 221 1.15 -7.51 11.60
N ARG A 222 1.72 -8.25 12.56
CA ARG A 222 2.32 -7.66 13.75
C ARG A 222 3.55 -6.82 13.42
N GLU A 223 3.74 -5.76 14.18
CA GLU A 223 4.88 -4.86 14.08
C GLU A 223 6.22 -5.62 14.20
N SER A 224 6.31 -6.62 15.08
CA SER A 224 7.50 -7.43 15.27
C SER A 224 7.93 -8.23 14.04
N SER A 225 6.99 -8.61 13.18
CA SER A 225 7.26 -9.42 11.97
C SER A 225 7.87 -8.61 10.83
N VAL A 226 7.68 -7.28 10.82
CA VAL A 226 8.14 -6.36 9.77
C VAL A 226 9.29 -5.47 10.22
N LYS A 227 9.82 -5.68 11.44
CA LYS A 227 10.89 -4.88 12.04
C LYS A 227 12.16 -4.87 11.18
N SER A 228 12.60 -6.05 10.74
CA SER A 228 13.81 -6.20 9.94
C SER A 228 13.65 -5.58 8.55
N SER A 229 12.51 -5.79 7.91
CA SER A 229 12.23 -5.27 6.57
C SER A 229 12.00 -3.75 6.54
N ARG A 230 11.43 -3.15 7.60
CA ARG A 230 11.14 -1.71 7.61
C ARG A 230 12.36 -0.82 7.86
N TYR A 231 13.37 -1.31 8.60
CA TYR A 231 14.48 -0.46 9.09
C TYR A 231 15.89 -0.94 8.72
N GLN A 232 16.07 -2.00 7.92
CA GLN A 232 17.42 -2.44 7.49
C GLN A 232 18.15 -1.46 6.55
N TYR A 233 17.54 -0.37 6.12
CA TYR A 233 18.21 0.71 5.38
C TYR A 233 17.99 2.05 6.10
N SER A 234 18.82 2.29 7.11
CA SER A 234 18.82 3.53 7.89
C SER A 234 19.42 4.69 7.10
N SER A 235 18.58 5.36 6.32
CA SER A 235 18.63 6.81 6.08
C SER A 235 17.25 7.31 5.65
N THR A 236 16.41 7.60 6.63
CA THR A 236 15.27 8.54 6.52
C THR A 236 14.30 8.32 5.35
N ALA A 237 13.95 7.08 5.05
CA ALA A 237 12.81 6.76 4.20
C ALA A 237 12.10 5.52 4.74
N LEU A 238 10.77 5.54 4.77
CA LEU A 238 9.93 4.33 4.75
C LEU A 238 10.61 3.29 3.85
N PRO A 239 10.70 2.00 4.21
CA PRO A 239 11.65 1.04 3.65
C PRO A 239 11.65 1.09 2.13
N LEU A 240 12.55 1.92 1.59
CA LEU A 240 12.79 2.01 0.18
C LEU A 240 13.82 0.91 -0.05
N TYR A 241 13.32 -0.13 -0.68
CA TYR A 241 14.07 -1.22 -1.27
C TYR A 241 15.48 -0.82 -1.72
N THR A 242 16.43 -1.69 -1.39
CA THR A 242 17.81 -1.80 -1.89
C THR A 242 18.02 -1.25 -3.29
N GLN A 243 18.77 -0.15 -3.40
CA GLN A 243 19.68 0.01 -4.54
C GLN A 243 20.92 -0.84 -4.28
N ASP A 244 20.89 -2.11 -4.68
CA ASP A 244 22.13 -2.84 -4.93
C ASP A 244 22.71 -2.32 -6.25
N GLU A 245 23.44 -1.20 -6.19
CA GLU A 245 24.28 -0.72 -7.31
C GLU A 245 25.46 -1.67 -7.62
N ASN A 246 25.61 -2.78 -6.89
CA ASN A 246 26.68 -3.76 -7.07
C ASN A 246 26.27 -5.07 -7.77
N LEU A 247 25.04 -5.19 -8.30
CA LEU A 247 24.69 -6.35 -9.15
C LEU A 247 25.17 -6.24 -10.60
N SER A 248 25.69 -5.08 -11.02
CA SER A 248 26.29 -4.87 -12.35
C SER A 248 27.80 -5.12 -12.40
N SER A 249 28.46 -5.41 -11.27
CA SER A 249 29.92 -5.57 -11.17
C SER A 249 30.38 -6.96 -10.71
N ARG A 250 29.46 -7.91 -10.49
CA ARG A 250 29.84 -9.32 -10.23
C ARG A 250 30.08 -10.05 -11.54
N PRO A 251 31.32 -10.44 -11.88
CA PRO A 251 31.53 -11.39 -12.96
C PRO A 251 30.86 -12.70 -12.57
N LEU A 252 30.14 -13.27 -13.54
CA LEU A 252 29.54 -14.60 -13.48
C LEU A 252 30.66 -15.62 -13.15
N ARG A 253 30.81 -15.99 -11.87
CA ARG A 253 31.66 -17.12 -11.50
C ARG A 253 30.92 -18.37 -11.93
N LEU A 254 31.34 -18.92 -13.07
CA LEU A 254 31.11 -20.29 -13.45
C LEU A 254 31.73 -21.17 -12.36
N SER A 255 30.90 -21.88 -11.61
CA SER A 255 31.32 -22.86 -10.62
C SER A 255 32.05 -24.01 -11.33
N THR A 256 33.37 -23.96 -11.34
CA THR A 256 34.21 -25.16 -11.45
C THR A 256 34.22 -25.82 -10.08
N ASP A 257 33.48 -26.92 -9.97
CA ASP A 257 33.60 -27.84 -8.84
C ASP A 257 34.98 -28.50 -8.88
N GLU A 258 35.92 -28.00 -8.08
CA GLU A 258 37.05 -28.78 -7.56
C GLU A 258 36.76 -29.08 -6.08
N SER A 259 36.17 -30.25 -5.83
CA SER A 259 36.05 -30.82 -4.50
C SER A 259 37.39 -31.35 -4.03
N SER A 260 37.94 -30.71 -2.99
CA SER A 260 39.02 -31.25 -2.18
C SER A 260 38.56 -32.48 -1.40
N HIS A 261 39.02 -33.66 -1.79
CA HIS A 261 39.02 -34.85 -0.94
C HIS A 261 40.46 -35.34 -0.80
N GLU A 262 41.02 -35.15 0.39
CA GLU A 262 42.14 -35.94 0.90
C GLU A 262 41.63 -37.37 1.12
N ASP A 263 42.19 -38.35 0.42
CA ASP A 263 42.18 -39.74 0.85
C ASP A 263 43.48 -40.44 0.44
N ASN A 264 44.22 -40.90 1.45
CA ASN A 264 45.36 -41.78 1.33
C ASN A 264 44.89 -43.22 1.04
N ALA A 265 45.13 -43.74 -0.16
CA ALA A 265 45.15 -45.19 -0.41
C ALA A 265 46.02 -45.51 -1.65
N GLY A 266 46.85 -46.56 -1.52
CA GLY A 266 48.00 -46.87 -2.40
C GLY A 266 47.68 -47.41 -3.82
N PRO A 267 48.71 -47.88 -4.55
CA PRO A 267 48.59 -48.18 -5.98
C PRO A 267 48.06 -49.59 -6.22
N PHE A 268 47.07 -49.75 -7.10
CA PHE A 268 46.71 -51.08 -7.62
C PHE A 268 46.25 -51.06 -9.10
N ILE A 269 47.16 -51.58 -9.94
CA ILE A 269 47.05 -52.58 -11.03
C ILE A 269 45.67 -52.80 -11.69
N GLY A 270 45.68 -52.77 -13.03
CA GLY A 270 44.48 -52.72 -13.90
C GLY A 270 43.80 -54.05 -14.24
N THR A 271 42.86 -54.01 -15.20
CA THR A 271 42.55 -55.03 -16.22
C THR A 271 41.58 -54.42 -17.25
N GLY A 272 41.87 -54.58 -18.54
CA GLY A 272 41.06 -54.04 -19.62
C GLY A 272 39.82 -54.88 -19.97
N HIS A 273 38.94 -54.29 -20.79
CA HIS A 273 38.15 -55.01 -21.76
C HIS A 273 37.81 -54.08 -22.94
N VAL A 274 38.25 -54.48 -24.14
CA VAL A 274 37.78 -53.95 -25.42
C VAL A 274 36.67 -54.89 -25.89
N LEU A 275 35.53 -54.33 -26.33
CA LEU A 275 34.58 -55.02 -27.19
C LEU A 275 33.95 -53.98 -28.13
N GLY A 276 34.22 -54.12 -29.42
CA GLY A 276 33.66 -53.28 -30.46
C GLY A 276 32.56 -53.99 -31.27
N SER A 277 32.15 -53.26 -32.29
CA SER A 277 31.61 -53.70 -33.58
C SER A 277 30.10 -53.85 -33.76
N ASN A 278 29.70 -53.28 -34.92
CA ASN A 278 28.53 -53.53 -35.78
C ASN A 278 27.26 -52.78 -35.35
N ILE A 279 26.63 -51.92 -36.16
CA ILE A 279 26.61 -51.68 -37.62
C ILE A 279 26.42 -50.18 -37.85
#